data_AF-A0A151RPD4-F1
#
_entry.id   AF-A0A151RPD4-F1
#
_cell.length_a   1.000
_cell.length_b   1.000
_cell.length_c   1.000
_cell.angle_alpha   90.00
_cell.angle_beta   90.00
_cell.angle_gamma   90.00
#
_symmetry.space_group_name_H-M   'P 1'
#
loop_
_entity.id
_entity.type
_entity.pdbx_description
1 polymer ?
#
loop_
_entity_poly.entity_id
_entity_poly.type
_entity_poly.pdbx_seq_one_letter_code
_entity_poly.pdbx_strand_id
1 'polypeptide(L)' 'PTAPLAHYFDVISGTNTGGTMTAMLAAPNSSHSNHPLFTPAEVVQFYKEYGPKIFEDRYIYLTKFNILMELAYAN' A
#
# COMPACT_ATOMS: atom_id res chain seq x y z
N PRO A 1 0.57 25.94 1.03
CA PRO A 1 1.13 25.30 2.25
C PRO A 1 2.27 24.33 1.86
N THR A 2 3.39 24.32 2.62
CA THR A 2 4.63 23.56 2.29
C THR A 2 5.10 22.61 3.40
N ALA A 3 4.36 22.46 4.50
CA ALA A 3 4.75 21.59 5.61
C ALA A 3 4.23 20.14 5.44
N PRO A 4 4.94 19.12 5.97
CA PRO A 4 4.49 17.74 5.99
C PRO A 4 3.17 17.53 6.75
N LEU A 5 2.36 16.55 6.33
CA LEU A 5 1.08 16.22 6.99
C LEU A 5 1.24 15.93 8.49
N ALA A 6 2.31 15.23 8.89
CA ALA A 6 2.59 14.91 10.28
C ALA A 6 2.78 16.13 11.21
N HIS A 7 3.02 17.33 10.67
CA HIS A 7 3.14 18.55 11.48
C HIS A 7 1.78 19.17 11.82
N TYR A 8 0.70 18.71 11.19
CA TYR A 8 -0.66 19.23 11.41
C TYR A 8 -1.50 18.35 12.33
N PHE A 9 -1.08 17.11 12.58
CA PHE A 9 -1.87 16.12 13.31
C PHE A 9 -1.05 15.55 14.46
N ASP A 10 -1.60 15.63 15.67
CA ASP A 10 -1.02 14.97 16.85
C ASP A 10 -1.06 13.44 16.74
N VAL A 11 -2.05 12.92 16.02
CA VAL A 11 -2.25 11.48 15.81
C VAL A 11 -2.64 11.21 14.36
N ILE A 12 -2.00 10.22 13.75
CA ILE A 12 -2.37 9.65 12.45
C ILE A 12 -2.59 8.15 12.64
N SER A 13 -3.74 7.64 12.20
CA SER A 13 -4.07 6.22 12.25
C SER A 13 -4.58 5.72 10.91
N GLY A 14 -4.31 4.45 10.60
CA GLY A 14 -4.80 3.80 9.40
C GLY A 14 -4.82 2.28 9.55
N THR A 15 -5.72 1.63 8.82
CA THR A 15 -5.88 0.16 8.78
C THR A 15 -5.63 -0.34 7.36
N ASN A 16 -5.04 -1.53 7.22
CA ASN A 16 -4.69 -2.12 5.92
C ASN A 16 -3.74 -1.21 5.12
N THR A 17 -3.97 -0.94 3.84
CA THR A 17 -3.20 0.01 3.02
C THR A 17 -3.09 1.37 3.69
N GLY A 18 -4.12 1.81 4.42
CA GLY A 18 -4.09 3.04 5.20
C GLY A 18 -3.05 3.02 6.31
N GLY A 19 -2.84 1.88 6.98
CA GLY A 19 -1.80 1.74 8.01
C GLY A 19 -0.39 1.80 7.45
N THR A 20 -0.19 1.19 6.27
CA THR A 20 1.07 1.33 5.52
C THR A 20 1.32 2.79 5.12
N MET A 21 0.31 3.49 4.62
CA MET A 21 0.43 4.93 4.32
C MET A 21 0.72 5.76 5.58
N THR A 22 0.09 5.45 6.71
CA THR A 22 0.38 6.09 7.99
C THR A 22 1.85 5.93 8.36
N ALA A 23 2.41 4.73 8.25
CA ALA A 23 3.82 4.49 8.53
C ALA A 23 4.73 5.30 7.57
N MET A 24 4.42 5.33 6.27
CA MET A 24 5.18 6.11 5.28
C MET A 24 5.18 7.62 5.58
N LEU A 25 4.05 8.16 6.04
CA LEU A 25 3.84 9.58 6.28
C LEU A 25 4.21 10.05 7.70
N ALA A 26 4.47 9.13 8.63
CA ALA A 26 4.79 9.46 10.02
C ALA A 26 6.15 8.94 10.49
N ALA A 27 6.73 7.92 9.83
CA ALA A 27 8.06 7.44 10.18
C ALA A 27 9.12 8.51 9.90
N PRO A 28 10.10 8.73 10.79
CA PRO A 28 11.13 9.74 10.58
C PRO A 28 12.11 9.29 9.49
N ASN A 29 12.56 10.24 8.66
CA ASN A 29 13.66 10.01 7.74
C ASN A 29 14.99 9.89 8.51
N SER A 30 15.84 8.92 8.15
CA SER A 30 17.12 8.66 8.81
C SER A 30 18.11 9.83 8.73
N SER A 31 18.05 10.62 7.66
CA SER A 31 18.96 11.74 7.42
C SER A 31 18.39 13.08 7.92
N HIS A 32 17.06 13.17 8.09
CA HIS A 32 16.35 14.36 8.53
C HIS A 32 15.18 13.97 9.44
N SER A 33 15.44 13.77 10.73
CA SER A 33 14.45 13.24 11.68
C SER A 33 13.15 14.05 11.80
N ASN A 34 13.16 15.33 11.41
CA ASN A 34 11.99 16.22 11.43
C ASN A 34 11.08 16.09 10.20
N HIS A 35 11.49 15.29 9.20
CA HIS A 35 10.72 15.04 7.99
C HIS A 35 10.24 13.59 7.95
N PRO A 36 8.99 13.35 7.50
CA PRO A 36 8.53 12.00 7.21
C PRO A 36 9.40 11.31 6.16
N LEU A 37 9.39 9.97 6.21
CA LEU A 37 10.11 9.12 5.28
C LEU A 37 9.62 9.30 3.84
N PHE A 38 8.32 9.58 3.66
CA PHE A 38 7.71 9.84 2.36
C PHE A 38 6.85 11.12 2.39
N THR A 39 6.86 11.85 1.29
CA THR A 39 5.84 12.84 0.96
C THR A 39 4.57 12.17 0.43
N PRO A 40 3.40 12.84 0.44
CA PRO A 40 2.19 12.29 -0.15
C PRO A 40 2.33 11.90 -1.62
N ALA A 41 3.09 12.67 -2.39
CA ALA A 41 3.36 12.37 -3.80
C ALA A 41 4.19 11.09 -3.96
N GLU A 42 5.18 10.87 -3.10
CA GLU A 42 5.99 9.64 -3.12
C GLU A 42 5.19 8.41 -2.67
N VAL A 43 4.21 8.55 -1.77
CA VAL A 43 3.28 7.46 -1.43
C VAL A 43 2.46 7.05 -2.66
N VAL A 44 1.96 8.01 -3.44
CA VAL A 44 1.26 7.72 -4.70
C VAL A 44 2.20 7.03 -5.69
N GLN A 45 3.44 7.53 -5.81
CA GLN A 45 4.42 6.94 -6.72
C GLN A 45 4.80 5.51 -6.30
N PHE A 46 4.93 5.26 -5.00
CA PHE A 46 5.20 3.94 -4.43
C PHE A 46 4.13 2.93 -4.87
N TYR A 47 2.84 3.26 -4.73
CA TYR A 47 1.79 2.33 -5.17
C TYR A 47 1.66 2.22 -6.69
N LYS A 48 2.04 3.24 -7.47
CA LYS A 48 2.12 3.11 -8.94
C LYS A 48 3.21 2.13 -9.36
N GLU A 49 4.35 2.16 -8.69
CA GLU A 49 5.51 1.32 -9.01
C GLU A 49 5.37 -0.09 -8.46
N TYR A 50 5.04 -0.23 -7.18
CA TYR A 50 5.03 -1.51 -6.46
C TYR A 50 3.64 -2.12 -6.33
N GLY A 51 2.56 -1.36 -6.55
CA GLY A 51 1.18 -1.83 -6.42
C GLY A 51 0.89 -3.11 -7.20
N PRO A 52 1.25 -3.22 -8.49
CA PRO A 52 1.03 -4.45 -9.27
C PRO A 52 1.71 -5.69 -8.67
N LYS A 53 2.83 -5.52 -7.96
CA LYS A 53 3.55 -6.60 -7.29
C LYS A 53 2.96 -6.91 -5.90
N ILE A 54 2.61 -5.87 -5.14
CA ILE A 54 1.97 -6.01 -3.82
C ILE A 54 0.62 -6.71 -3.95
N PHE A 55 -0.14 -6.32 -4.98
CA PHE A 55 -1.45 -6.84 -5.31
C PHE A 55 -1.38 -7.74 -6.53
N GLU A 56 -0.36 -8.61 -6.59
CA GLU A 56 -0.28 -9.65 -7.62
C GLU A 56 -1.63 -10.38 -7.71
N ASP A 57 -2.14 -10.49 -8.94
CA ASP A 57 -3.46 -11.04 -9.23
C ASP A 57 -3.49 -12.56 -8.96
N ARG A 58 -3.51 -12.95 -7.67
CA ARG A 58 -3.75 -14.34 -7.26
C ARG A 58 -5.16 -14.79 -7.61
N TYR A 59 -6.06 -13.86 -7.93
CA TYR A 59 -7.40 -14.14 -8.40
C TYR A 59 -7.42 -14.81 -9.77
N ILE A 60 -6.42 -14.60 -10.65
CA ILE A 60 -6.35 -15.35 -11.91
C ILE A 60 -6.10 -16.83 -11.64
N TYR A 61 -5.25 -17.19 -10.67
CA TYR A 61 -4.98 -18.58 -10.33
C TYR A 61 -6.17 -19.25 -9.64
N LEU A 62 -6.85 -18.54 -8.73
CA LEU A 62 -8.03 -19.07 -8.04
C LEU A 62 -9.23 -19.21 -8.99
N THR A 63 -9.45 -18.25 -9.89
CA THR A 63 -10.52 -18.33 -10.92
C THR A 63 -10.23 -19.47 -11.89
N LYS A 64 -8.98 -19.59 -12.36
CA LYS A 64 -8.55 -20.65 -13.27
C LYS A 64 -8.60 -22.02 -12.60
N PHE A 65 -8.23 -22.13 -11.33
CA PHE A 65 -8.37 -23.36 -10.54
C PHE A 65 -9.85 -23.75 -10.36
N ASN A 66 -10.73 -22.81 -9.99
CA ASN A 66 -12.15 -23.11 -9.82
C ASN A 66 -12.81 -23.57 -11.13
N ILE A 67 -12.51 -22.94 -12.26
CA ILE A 67 -13.00 -23.37 -13.58
C ILE A 67 -12.46 -24.76 -13.94
N LEU A 68 -11.17 -25.03 -13.69
CA LEU A 68 -10.58 -26.35 -13.96
C LEU A 68 -11.17 -27.44 -13.08
N MET A 69 -11.49 -27.14 -11.82
CA MET A 69 -12.19 -28.05 -10.92
C MET A 69 -13.62 -28.30 -11.41
N GLU A 70 -14.39 -27.26 -11.73
CA GLU A 70 -15.74 -27.45 -12.29
C GLU A 70 -15.74 -28.34 -13.54
N LEU A 71 -14.79 -28.14 -14.47
CA LEU A 71 -14.64 -28.98 -15.65
C LEU A 71 -14.18 -30.41 -15.36
N ALA A 72 -13.36 -30.61 -14.32
CA ALA A 72 -12.87 -31.93 -13.94
C ALA A 72 -13.93 -32.77 -13.19
N TYR A 73 -14.85 -32.12 -12.47
CA TYR A 73 -15.89 -32.77 -11.67
C TYR A 73 -17.29 -32.74 -12.30
N ALA A 74 -17.46 -32.12 -13.48
CA ALA A 74 -18.71 -32.11 -14.24
C ALA A 74 -18.90 -33.33 -15.18
N ASN A 75 -18.07 -34.37 -15.07
CA ASN A 75 -18.20 -35.64 -15.79
C ASN A 75 -18.54 -36.80 -14.84
#